data_AF-A0A2N0V335-F1
#
_entry.id   AF-A0A2N0V335-F1
#
_cell.length_a   1.000
_cell.length_b   1.000
_cell.length_c   1.000
_cell.angle_alpha   90.00
_cell.angle_beta   90.00
_cell.angle_gamma   90.00
#
_symmetry.space_group_name_H-M   'P 1'
#
loop_
_entity.id
_entity.type
_entity.pdbx_description
1 polymer ?
#
loop_
_entity_poly.entity_id
_entity_poly.type
_entity_poly.pdbx_seq_one_letter_code
_entity_poly.pdbx_strand_id
1 'polypeptide(L)'
;MKTLTQLHADIDTRVKIIRDNQPDWLCRQGCDGCCRRLAAVPKITANEWHCLQQGLMALPPEQFRKIGGEIAALAGQIARPVICPLLDKANGACLVYAHRPIACRTYGFYVQRDQGLYCKDIEARVSDGALSEVVWGNHDGIDHRLLALGESRELPEWFADWQRDAD
;
A
#
# COMPACT_ATOMS: atom_id res chain seq x y z
N MET A 1 23.59 -4.00 3.71
CA MET A 1 22.19 -3.79 4.14
C MET A 1 21.41 -3.30 2.93
N LYS A 2 20.25 -3.88 2.62
CA LYS A 2 19.40 -3.36 1.52
C LYS A 2 18.66 -2.11 1.99
N THR A 3 18.57 -1.07 1.17
CA THR A 3 17.84 0.16 1.48
C THR A 3 16.36 0.03 1.11
N LEU A 4 15.50 0.91 1.65
CA LEU A 4 14.08 0.97 1.27
C LEU A 4 13.90 1.13 -0.25
N THR A 5 14.71 1.99 -0.88
CA THR A 5 14.68 2.24 -2.33
C THR A 5 15.00 0.98 -3.14
N GLN A 6 15.97 0.18 -2.69
CA GLN A 6 16.26 -1.10 -3.35
C GLN A 6 15.09 -2.09 -3.22
N LEU A 7 14.43 -2.12 -2.06
CA LEU A 7 13.25 -2.96 -1.85
C LEU A 7 12.06 -2.50 -2.72
N HIS A 8 11.84 -1.19 -2.86
CA HIS A 8 10.89 -0.64 -3.83
C HIS A 8 11.21 -1.08 -5.27
N ALA A 9 12.46 -0.96 -5.70
CA ALA A 9 12.89 -1.34 -7.03
C ALA A 9 12.74 -2.84 -7.31
N ASP A 10 13.09 -3.69 -6.33
CA ASP A 10 12.91 -5.16 -6.40
C ASP A 10 11.42 -5.50 -6.64
N ILE A 11 10.53 -4.86 -5.87
CA ILE A 11 9.07 -5.09 -5.97
C ILE A 11 8.54 -4.56 -7.30
N ASP A 12 8.86 -3.33 -7.68
CA ASP A 12 8.35 -2.72 -8.92
C ASP A 12 8.85 -3.48 -10.16
N THR A 13 10.09 -3.98 -10.15
CA THR A 13 10.63 -4.83 -11.23
C THR A 13 9.84 -6.12 -11.35
N ARG A 14 9.54 -6.79 -10.23
CA ARG A 14 8.73 -8.01 -10.24
C ARG A 14 7.32 -7.76 -10.75
N VAL A 15 6.69 -6.68 -10.28
CA VAL A 15 5.36 -6.25 -10.74
C VAL A 15 5.36 -5.98 -12.25
N LYS A 16 6.40 -5.32 -12.77
CA LYS A 16 6.55 -5.05 -14.20
C LYS A 16 6.64 -6.36 -15.01
N ILE A 17 7.47 -7.30 -14.59
CA ILE A 17 7.62 -8.61 -15.27
C ILE A 17 6.27 -9.33 -15.36
N ILE A 18 5.48 -9.35 -14.27
CA ILE A 18 4.15 -9.97 -14.29
C ILE A 18 3.25 -9.27 -15.30
N ARG A 19 3.16 -7.94 -15.23
CA ARG A 19 2.31 -7.14 -16.12
C ARG A 19 2.67 -7.29 -17.60
N ASP A 20 3.96 -7.35 -17.91
CA ASP A 20 4.43 -7.50 -19.30
C ASP A 20 4.07 -8.88 -19.87
N ASN A 21 3.98 -9.91 -19.02
CA ASN A 21 3.64 -11.28 -19.42
C ASN A 21 2.15 -11.63 -19.23
N GLN A 22 1.36 -10.76 -18.57
CA GLN A 22 -0.05 -11.00 -18.23
C GLN A 22 -0.90 -9.77 -18.61
N PRO A 23 -1.43 -9.72 -19.85
CA PRO A 23 -2.25 -8.59 -20.33
C PRO A 23 -3.50 -8.34 -19.47
N ASP A 24 -4.03 -9.41 -18.89
CA ASP A 24 -5.18 -9.45 -17.99
C ASP A 24 -4.89 -9.03 -16.55
N TRP A 25 -3.67 -8.58 -16.27
CA TRP A 25 -3.28 -8.19 -14.93
C TRP A 25 -3.94 -6.89 -14.48
N LEU A 26 -4.70 -6.97 -13.37
CA LEU A 26 -5.54 -5.87 -12.89
C LEU A 26 -4.76 -4.79 -12.14
N CYS A 27 -3.73 -5.16 -11.37
CA CYS A 27 -3.12 -4.24 -10.43
C CYS A 27 -2.16 -3.26 -11.12
N ARG A 28 -2.63 -2.02 -11.30
CA ARG A 28 -1.93 -0.84 -11.84
C ARG A 28 -2.56 0.43 -11.25
N GLN A 29 -2.00 1.61 -11.54
CA GLN A 29 -2.67 2.87 -11.21
C GLN A 29 -4.08 2.87 -11.84
N GLY A 30 -5.09 3.23 -11.06
CA GLY A 30 -6.50 3.10 -11.47
C GLY A 30 -7.18 1.80 -11.01
N CYS A 31 -6.44 0.85 -10.42
CA CYS A 31 -7.02 -0.30 -9.73
C CYS A 31 -7.18 0.04 -8.24
N ASP A 32 -8.40 0.36 -7.81
CA ASP A 32 -8.70 0.80 -6.44
C ASP A 32 -9.36 -0.28 -5.55
N GLY A 33 -9.53 -1.49 -6.08
CA GLY A 33 -10.25 -2.57 -5.40
C GLY A 33 -9.68 -2.92 -4.02
N CYS A 34 -8.35 -2.86 -3.85
CA CYS A 34 -7.70 -3.03 -2.55
C CYS A 34 -7.80 -1.77 -1.68
N CYS A 35 -7.68 -0.58 -2.26
CA CYS A 35 -7.80 0.69 -1.54
C CYS A 35 -9.18 0.90 -0.93
N ARG A 36 -10.24 0.30 -1.50
CA ARG A 36 -11.60 0.34 -0.94
C ARG A 36 -11.85 -0.69 0.15
N ARG A 37 -10.97 -1.67 0.32
CA ARG A 37 -11.22 -2.90 1.10
C ARG A 37 -10.00 -3.35 1.91
N LEU A 38 -9.27 -2.41 2.54
CA LEU A 38 -8.10 -2.75 3.34
C LEU A 38 -8.53 -3.56 4.58
N ALA A 39 -7.81 -4.65 4.84
CA ALA A 39 -8.05 -5.54 5.98
C ALA A 39 -7.67 -4.90 7.33
N ALA A 40 -6.76 -3.93 7.31
CA ALA A 40 -6.35 -3.14 8.46
C ALA A 40 -5.80 -1.78 8.04
N VAL A 41 -5.64 -0.87 9.01
CA VAL A 41 -4.83 0.33 8.83
C VAL A 41 -3.38 -0.12 8.54
N PRO A 42 -2.74 0.38 7.48
CA PRO A 42 -1.41 -0.09 7.11
C PRO A 42 -0.39 0.34 8.17
N LYS A 43 0.47 -0.61 8.54
CA LYS A 43 1.69 -0.35 9.31
C LYS A 43 2.84 -0.08 8.35
N ILE A 44 3.59 0.99 8.62
CA ILE A 44 4.70 1.44 7.78
C ILE A 44 5.91 1.79 8.65
N THR A 45 7.09 1.62 8.09
CA THR A 45 8.36 1.99 8.73
C THR A 45 8.62 3.51 8.66
N ALA A 46 9.53 4.01 9.49
CA ALA A 46 9.93 5.43 9.47
C ALA A 46 10.42 5.90 8.08
N ASN A 47 11.17 5.05 7.37
CA ASN A 47 11.66 5.37 6.03
C ASN A 47 10.52 5.43 4.99
N GLU A 48 9.53 4.56 5.12
CA GLU A 48 8.33 4.59 4.26
C GLU A 48 7.48 5.83 4.56
N TRP A 49 7.36 6.19 5.83
CA TRP A 49 6.70 7.42 6.24
C TRP A 49 7.38 8.65 5.63
N HIS A 50 8.71 8.74 5.67
CA HIS A 50 9.47 9.83 5.06
C HIS A 50 9.21 9.95 3.54
N CYS A 51 9.11 8.81 2.84
CA CYS A 51 8.74 8.80 1.43
C CYS A 51 7.29 9.25 1.22
N LEU A 52 6.37 8.79 2.06
CA LEU A 52 4.96 9.18 1.99
C LEU A 52 4.76 10.68 2.26
N GLN A 53 5.49 11.27 3.21
CA GLN A 53 5.47 12.71 3.49
C GLN A 53 5.78 13.54 2.25
N GLN A 54 6.76 13.15 1.43
CA GLN A 54 7.06 13.84 0.17
C GLN A 54 5.84 13.88 -0.76
N GLY A 55 5.03 12.82 -0.76
CA GLY A 55 3.80 12.75 -1.55
C GLY A 55 2.70 13.62 -0.99
N LEU A 56 2.53 13.59 0.33
CA LEU A 56 1.56 14.42 1.02
C LEU A 56 1.85 15.92 0.86
N MET A 57 3.12 16.32 0.95
CA MET A 57 3.56 17.71 0.78
C MET A 57 3.38 18.23 -0.65
N ALA A 58 3.32 17.34 -1.65
CA ALA A 58 3.07 17.71 -3.04
C ALA A 58 1.58 17.91 -3.37
N LEU A 59 0.67 17.59 -2.43
CA LEU A 59 -0.76 17.73 -2.65
C LEU A 59 -1.23 19.18 -2.51
N PRO A 60 -2.30 19.57 -3.21
CA PRO A 60 -2.98 20.84 -2.97
C PRO A 60 -3.39 20.98 -1.49
N PRO A 61 -3.28 22.18 -0.88
CA PRO A 61 -3.53 22.38 0.56
C PRO A 61 -4.90 21.88 1.04
N GLU A 62 -5.95 22.06 0.24
CA GLU A 62 -7.29 21.58 0.57
C GLU A 62 -7.37 20.06 0.60
N GLN A 63 -6.71 19.40 -0.36
CA GLN A 63 -6.65 17.95 -0.45
C GLN A 63 -5.81 17.37 0.70
N PHE A 64 -4.67 18.00 1.01
CA PHE A 64 -3.86 17.64 2.17
C PHE A 64 -4.66 17.73 3.48
N ARG A 65 -5.40 18.83 3.70
CA ARG A 65 -6.23 19.00 4.90
C ARG A 65 -7.32 17.93 5.02
N LYS A 66 -8.00 17.63 3.91
CA LYS A 66 -9.02 16.57 3.86
C LYS A 66 -8.43 15.21 4.22
N ILE A 67 -7.32 14.84 3.58
CA ILE A 67 -6.64 13.57 3.82
C ILE A 67 -6.13 13.49 5.25
N GLY A 68 -5.60 14.58 5.80
CA GLY A 68 -5.16 14.62 7.20
C GLY A 68 -6.29 14.31 8.17
N GLY A 69 -7.48 14.88 7.95
CA GLY A 69 -8.68 14.53 8.70
C GLY A 69 -9.09 13.06 8.54
N GLU A 70 -9.05 12.53 7.31
CA GLU A 70 -9.36 11.11 7.06
C GLU A 70 -8.32 10.16 7.71
N ILE A 71 -7.03 10.50 7.70
CA ILE A 71 -5.96 9.72 8.37
C ILE A 71 -6.16 9.75 9.89
N ALA A 72 -6.40 10.92 10.48
CA ALA A 72 -6.62 11.05 11.91
C ALA A 72 -7.84 10.25 12.38
N ALA A 73 -8.91 10.20 11.57
CA ALA A 73 -10.11 9.42 11.87
C ALA A 73 -9.87 7.89 11.89
N LEU A 74 -8.78 7.40 11.31
CA LEU A 74 -8.41 5.97 11.38
C LEU A 74 -7.80 5.58 12.73
N ALA A 75 -7.33 6.54 13.53
CA ALA A 75 -6.72 6.25 14.83
C ALA A 75 -7.71 5.50 15.74
N GLY A 76 -7.33 4.30 16.20
CA GLY A 76 -8.18 3.45 17.03
C GLY A 76 -9.38 2.82 16.31
N GLN A 77 -9.48 2.93 14.99
CA GLN A 77 -10.57 2.32 14.23
C GLN A 77 -10.42 0.79 14.13
N ILE A 78 -11.38 0.07 14.71
CA ILE A 78 -11.44 -1.40 14.67
C ILE A 78 -12.31 -1.89 13.50
N ALA A 79 -13.27 -1.09 13.04
CA ALA A 79 -14.21 -1.46 11.98
C ALA A 79 -13.51 -1.75 10.64
N ARG A 80 -14.01 -2.77 9.93
CA ARG A 80 -13.51 -3.25 8.64
C ARG A 80 -14.65 -3.38 7.61
N PRO A 81 -14.38 -3.18 6.30
CA PRO A 81 -13.08 -2.82 5.73
C PRO A 81 -12.67 -1.36 5.97
N VAL A 82 -11.37 -1.08 5.95
CA VAL A 82 -10.84 0.29 5.95
C VAL A 82 -10.78 0.80 4.51
N ILE A 83 -11.28 2.00 4.27
CA ILE A 83 -11.09 2.70 3.00
C ILE A 83 -9.84 3.56 3.12
N CYS A 84 -8.92 3.40 2.17
CA CYS A 84 -7.67 4.14 2.14
C CYS A 84 -7.93 5.65 2.05
N PRO A 85 -7.37 6.47 2.95
CA PRO A 85 -7.57 7.92 2.93
C PRO A 85 -6.85 8.59 1.76
N LEU A 86 -5.88 7.90 1.15
CA LEU A 86 -5.11 8.37 -0.01
C LEU A 86 -5.79 8.02 -1.35
N LEU A 87 -6.97 7.40 -1.32
CA LEU A 87 -7.73 7.06 -2.51
C LEU A 87 -8.52 8.28 -3.00
N ASP A 88 -8.27 8.67 -4.25
CA ASP A 88 -9.24 9.45 -5.02
C ASP A 88 -10.45 8.57 -5.33
N LYS A 89 -11.50 8.72 -4.52
CA LYS A 89 -12.73 7.90 -4.61
C LYS A 89 -13.48 8.13 -5.92
N ALA A 90 -13.32 9.30 -6.55
CA ALA A 90 -13.98 9.64 -7.80
C ALA A 90 -13.26 9.03 -9.01
N ASN A 91 -11.92 9.12 -9.03
CA ASN A 91 -11.11 8.66 -10.15
C ASN A 91 -10.56 7.24 -9.99
N GLY A 92 -10.69 6.63 -8.81
CA GLY A 92 -10.16 5.29 -8.52
C GLY A 92 -8.63 5.21 -8.52
N ALA A 93 -7.95 6.32 -8.19
CA ALA A 93 -6.50 6.41 -8.24
C ALA A 93 -5.91 6.83 -6.89
N CYS A 94 -4.71 6.32 -6.57
CA CYS A 94 -3.99 6.78 -5.38
C CYS A 94 -3.40 8.17 -5.65
N LEU A 95 -3.66 9.11 -4.73
CA LEU A 95 -3.18 10.49 -4.80
C LEU A 95 -1.66 10.61 -4.66
N VAL A 96 -1.02 9.60 -4.08
CA VAL A 96 0.43 9.54 -3.86
C VAL A 96 1.02 8.26 -4.47
N TYR A 97 0.51 7.82 -5.63
CA TYR A 97 0.85 6.52 -6.21
C TYR A 97 2.36 6.28 -6.35
N ALA A 98 3.15 7.29 -6.70
CA ALA A 98 4.61 7.18 -6.81
C ALA A 98 5.31 6.95 -5.46
N HIS A 99 4.69 7.38 -4.36
CA HIS A 99 5.24 7.37 -2.99
C HIS A 99 4.48 6.40 -2.07
N ARG A 100 3.79 5.44 -2.67
CA ARG A 100 3.08 4.38 -1.96
C ARG A 100 4.05 3.54 -1.10
N PRO A 101 3.70 3.25 0.17
CA PRO A 101 4.43 2.33 1.03
C PRO A 101 4.48 0.91 0.48
N ILE A 102 5.37 0.08 1.02
CA ILE A 102 5.56 -1.31 0.60
C ILE A 102 4.29 -2.12 0.84
N ALA A 103 3.61 -1.95 1.98
CA ALA A 103 2.34 -2.60 2.24
C ALA A 103 1.34 -2.44 1.07
N CYS A 104 1.30 -1.25 0.46
CA CYS A 104 0.45 -0.97 -0.70
C CYS A 104 1.03 -1.51 -2.02
N ARG A 105 2.37 -1.62 -2.16
CA ARG A 105 3.03 -2.22 -3.34
C ARG A 105 2.87 -3.73 -3.39
N THR A 106 2.75 -4.37 -2.22
CA THR A 106 2.69 -5.83 -2.11
C THR A 106 1.25 -6.36 -2.01
N TYR A 107 0.29 -5.56 -1.54
CA TYR A 107 -1.11 -5.99 -1.32
C TYR A 107 -1.79 -6.66 -2.52
N GLY A 108 -1.48 -6.25 -3.75
CA GLY A 108 -2.07 -6.84 -4.95
C GLY A 108 -1.35 -8.08 -5.47
N PHE A 109 -0.12 -8.34 -5.02
CA PHE A 109 0.85 -9.18 -5.72
C PHE A 109 1.52 -10.23 -4.85
N TYR A 110 1.50 -10.03 -3.53
CA TYR A 110 2.15 -10.89 -2.57
C TYR A 110 1.05 -11.53 -1.73
N VAL A 111 1.06 -12.86 -1.66
CA VAL A 111 0.12 -13.58 -0.80
C VAL A 111 0.81 -13.75 0.54
N GLN A 112 0.09 -13.35 1.58
CA GLN A 112 0.26 -13.93 2.90
C GLN A 112 -0.90 -14.89 3.07
N ARG A 113 -0.62 -16.20 2.99
CA ARG A 113 -1.67 -17.22 3.17
C ARG A 113 -2.23 -17.03 4.58
N ASP A 114 -3.54 -17.20 4.72
CA ASP A 114 -4.28 -17.12 5.99
C ASP A 114 -4.50 -15.72 6.62
N GLN A 115 -3.96 -14.63 6.05
CA GLN A 115 -4.20 -13.25 6.57
C GLN A 115 -5.12 -12.36 5.69
N GLY A 116 -5.51 -12.82 4.50
CA GLY A 116 -6.39 -12.04 3.61
C GLY A 116 -5.75 -10.79 3.00
N LEU A 117 -4.42 -10.66 3.09
CA LEU A 117 -3.63 -9.56 2.55
C LEU A 117 -3.26 -9.79 1.07
N TYR A 118 -4.27 -10.04 0.24
CA TYR A 118 -4.12 -10.21 -1.20
C TYR A 118 -5.39 -9.77 -1.94
N CYS A 119 -5.28 -9.48 -3.24
CA CYS A 119 -6.40 -9.00 -4.03
C CYS A 119 -7.40 -10.13 -4.34
N LYS A 120 -8.64 -10.02 -3.84
CA LYS A 120 -9.71 -11.00 -4.11
C LYS A 120 -10.06 -11.14 -5.59
N ASP A 121 -9.93 -10.07 -6.37
CA ASP A 121 -10.22 -10.10 -7.81
C ASP A 121 -9.14 -10.90 -8.57
N ILE A 122 -7.90 -10.89 -8.07
CA ILE A 122 -6.80 -11.71 -8.62
C ILE A 122 -6.91 -13.15 -8.14
N GLU A 123 -7.27 -13.38 -6.87
CA GLU A 123 -7.59 -14.72 -6.34
C GLU A 123 -8.68 -15.41 -7.17
N ALA A 124 -9.77 -14.72 -7.48
CA ALA A 124 -10.83 -15.24 -8.32
C ALA A 124 -10.29 -15.66 -9.71
N ARG A 125 -9.49 -14.80 -10.36
CA ARG A 125 -8.88 -15.11 -11.67
C ARG A 125 -7.89 -16.29 -11.63
N VAL A 126 -7.15 -16.46 -10.53
CA VAL A 126 -6.29 -17.65 -10.34
C VAL A 126 -7.15 -18.90 -10.14
N SER A 127 -8.21 -18.80 -9.34
CA SER A 127 -9.14 -19.91 -9.08
C SER A 127 -9.88 -20.36 -10.34
N ASP A 128 -10.22 -19.41 -11.22
CA ASP A 128 -10.85 -19.66 -12.51
C ASP A 128 -9.86 -20.13 -13.59
N GLY A 129 -8.58 -20.31 -13.24
CA GLY A 129 -7.52 -20.79 -14.14
C GLY A 129 -6.94 -19.73 -15.09
N ALA A 130 -7.50 -18.51 -15.11
CA ALA A 130 -7.06 -17.43 -15.99
C ALA A 130 -5.64 -16.90 -15.67
N LEU A 131 -5.14 -17.15 -14.45
CA LEU A 131 -3.81 -16.75 -14.00
C LEU A 131 -3.00 -17.93 -13.40
N SER A 132 -3.18 -19.15 -13.90
CA SER A 132 -2.56 -20.37 -13.35
C SER A 132 -1.03 -20.34 -13.28
N GLU A 133 -0.38 -19.66 -14.23
CA GLU A 133 1.08 -19.56 -14.35
C GLU A 133 1.70 -18.45 -13.48
N VAL A 134 0.88 -17.68 -12.74
CA VAL A 134 1.38 -16.55 -11.95
C VAL A 134 1.94 -17.01 -10.61
N VAL A 135 3.24 -16.78 -10.42
CA VAL A 135 3.91 -16.99 -9.14
C VAL A 135 3.77 -15.76 -8.24
N TRP A 136 2.91 -15.89 -7.23
CA TRP A 136 2.69 -14.86 -6.21
C TRP A 136 3.97 -14.52 -5.43
N GLY A 137 4.08 -13.25 -5.04
CA GLY A 137 5.12 -12.79 -4.12
C GLY A 137 4.93 -13.39 -2.71
N ASN A 138 6.03 -13.55 -1.97
CA ASN A 138 6.00 -13.99 -0.58
C ASN A 138 5.96 -12.76 0.35
N HIS A 139 4.79 -12.45 0.92
CA HIS A 139 4.62 -11.27 1.78
C HIS A 139 5.51 -11.36 3.03
N ASP A 140 5.60 -12.54 3.66
CA ASP A 140 6.41 -12.76 4.86
C ASP A 140 7.90 -12.43 4.63
N GLY A 141 8.41 -12.74 3.43
CA GLY A 141 9.77 -12.39 3.04
C GLY A 141 10.01 -10.89 2.90
N ILE A 142 8.96 -10.11 2.61
CA ILE A 142 9.02 -8.65 2.58
C ILE A 142 8.94 -8.08 4.00
N ASP A 143 8.04 -8.60 4.84
CA ASP A 143 7.90 -8.20 6.24
C ASP A 143 9.19 -8.41 7.02
N HIS A 144 9.85 -9.56 6.84
CA HIS A 144 11.16 -9.81 7.44
C HIS A 144 12.22 -8.78 7.02
N ARG A 145 12.18 -8.31 5.77
CA ARG A 145 13.09 -7.28 5.27
C ARG A 145 12.73 -5.90 5.82
N LEU A 146 11.44 -5.59 6.00
CA LEU A 146 10.95 -4.36 6.62
C LEU A 146 11.32 -4.28 8.10
N LEU A 147 11.17 -5.37 8.85
CA LEU A 147 11.56 -5.46 10.26
C LEU A 147 13.05 -5.14 10.47
N ALA A 148 13.90 -5.48 9.51
CA ALA A 148 15.32 -5.14 9.55
C ALA A 148 15.62 -3.65 9.29
N LEU A 149 14.63 -2.85 8.85
CA LEU A 149 14.78 -1.42 8.57
C LEU A 149 14.39 -0.53 9.75
N GLY A 150 13.75 -1.08 10.80
CA GLY A 150 13.40 -0.35 12.01
C GLY A 150 11.98 -0.63 12.49
N GLU A 151 11.51 0.23 13.37
CA GLU A 151 10.15 0.16 13.90
C GLU A 151 9.10 0.36 12.79
N SER A 152 7.94 -0.25 13.00
CA SER A 152 6.77 -0.12 12.14
C SER A 152 5.56 0.22 13.00
N ARG A 153 4.86 1.29 12.63
CA ARG A 153 3.69 1.84 13.34
C ARG A 153 2.55 2.08 12.36
N GLU A 154 1.34 2.21 12.86
CA GLU A 154 0.19 2.53 12.01
C GLU A 154 0.30 3.94 11.42
N LEU A 155 -0.20 4.12 10.20
CA LEU A 155 -0.19 5.41 9.50
C LEU A 155 -0.68 6.61 10.37
N PRO A 156 -1.75 6.51 11.17
CA PRO A 156 -2.22 7.63 11.98
C PRO A 156 -1.24 8.04 13.08
N GLU A 157 -0.45 7.09 13.61
CA GLU A 157 0.56 7.38 14.64
C GLU A 157 1.66 8.28 14.07
N TRP A 158 2.19 7.91 12.91
CA TRP A 158 3.18 8.72 12.19
C TRP A 158 2.65 10.11 11.81
N PHE A 159 1.40 10.16 11.35
CA PHE A 159 0.76 11.42 10.95
C PHE A 159 0.56 12.36 12.15
N ALA A 160 0.13 11.82 13.30
CA ALA A 160 -0.04 12.59 14.52
C ALA A 160 1.29 13.16 15.03
N ASP A 161 2.37 12.37 15.02
CA ASP A 161 3.71 12.82 15.39
C ASP A 161 4.17 13.98 14.48
N TRP A 162 3.99 13.84 13.17
CA TRP A 162 4.36 14.88 12.22
C TRP A 162 3.60 16.19 12.39
N GLN A 163 2.31 16.14 12.76
CA GLN A 163 1.54 17.35 13.05
C GLN A 163 2.05 18.07 14.31
N ARG A 164 2.43 17.33 15.36
CA ARG A 164 2.96 17.93 16.59
C ARG A 164 4.33 18.59 16.39
N ASP A 165 5.14 18.08 15.48
CA ASP A 165 6.45 18.66 15.16
C ASP A 165 6.35 19.91 14.27
N ALA A 166 5.19 20.15 13.65
CA ALA A 166 4.93 21.30 12.78
C ALA A 166 4.28 22.49 13.50
N ASP A 167 3.78 22.27 14.73
CA ASP A 167 3.23 23.29 15.64
C ASP A 167 4.34 23.92 16.52
#